data_AF-A0A6V7D4V9-F1
#
_entry.id   AF-A0A6V7D4V9-F1
#
_cell.length_a   1.000
_cell.length_b   1.000
_cell.length_c   1.000
_cell.angle_alpha   90.00
_cell.angle_beta   90.00
_cell.angle_gamma   90.00
#
_symmetry.space_group_name_H-M   'P 1'
#
loop_
_entity.id
_entity.type
_entity.pdbx_description
1 polymer ?
#
loop_
_entity_poly.entity_id
_entity_poly.type
_entity_poly.pdbx_seq_one_letter_code
_entity_poly.pdbx_strand_id
1 'polypeptide(L)'
;MFNKLGYTAGQVTANFGGKVTPAQLVNYLRGEKSMEGTTLDTAPFRRRSGPLGDIINSSPVIATRRANYGWAAATGLSDTARSTYATFVSTRTASSARENVFVGANDGMLHAFDDTGAEKFSYLPNGVLNQMAYLADRSYQHRYYVDGKLTLGDALINDSWRSVLVGGTGAGGRSIFALDVTAPETFAASNVLWELNSTSDGDMGFTMGKPQIVPLQNGTWAAIFGNGYNSANGRAVLFVVNLATGEVIKKIEVRDDLDKATATSISNLGYNGLGNLAVVDTNGDGLVDTVYGGDLHGNMWKFNLGGNDTAKWAVAYTDGSKNPLPLFVARDSADNRQPITGGVEVAVGPGTGYMVYFGTGRYFVVGDNGSNNVGALYGIWDNGAAVTTAGRSSLVEQTISVTAGSAASSREITRNPVNYLTSRGWYIDLVVDKQDPKGERFIGTPSIQGGRVFFPTYVPGVSVNCNPGGTNWLYILDATTGGAAVGTVTLASGSKAGGTGTGAIATGGDAPNQSIGITRPVPSGPAFCTPGAPGCPLPVTPGAPADSRCSEVVLDPSDPTKSISMLRACGRQSWRQLR
;
A
#
# COMPACT_ATOMS: atom_id res chain seq x y z
N MET A 1 -9.35 -16.66 -31.55
CA MET A 1 -9.57 -16.58 -30.08
C MET A 1 -8.27 -16.83 -29.31
N PHE A 2 -7.45 -17.84 -29.65
CA PHE A 2 -6.12 -18.04 -29.01
C PHE A 2 -5.21 -16.80 -29.02
N ASN A 3 -5.16 -16.05 -30.12
CA ASN A 3 -4.36 -14.81 -30.18
C ASN A 3 -4.77 -13.79 -29.11
N LYS A 4 -6.06 -13.75 -28.71
CA LYS A 4 -6.53 -12.88 -27.62
C LYS A 4 -5.99 -13.34 -26.26
N LEU A 5 -5.68 -14.63 -26.11
CA LEU A 5 -5.12 -15.23 -24.90
C LEU A 5 -3.58 -15.25 -24.89
N GLY A 6 -2.94 -14.69 -25.93
CA GLY A 6 -1.48 -14.56 -26.02
C GLY A 6 -0.75 -15.57 -26.88
N TYR A 7 -1.43 -16.63 -27.36
CA TYR A 7 -0.78 -17.67 -28.17
C TYR A 7 -1.14 -17.51 -29.64
N THR A 8 -0.13 -17.55 -30.50
CA THR A 8 -0.30 -17.75 -31.94
C THR A 8 -0.75 -19.19 -32.24
N ALA A 9 -1.36 -19.41 -33.40
CA ALA A 9 -1.74 -20.75 -33.85
C ALA A 9 -0.56 -21.74 -33.85
N GLY A 10 0.64 -21.29 -34.22
CA GLY A 10 1.86 -22.11 -34.19
C GLY A 10 2.25 -22.54 -32.78
N GLN A 11 2.17 -21.62 -31.80
CA GLN A 11 2.45 -21.93 -30.40
C GLN A 11 1.42 -22.89 -29.80
N VAL A 12 0.13 -22.76 -30.16
CA VAL A 12 -0.91 -23.71 -29.74
C VAL A 12 -0.59 -25.11 -30.26
N THR A 13 -0.31 -25.25 -31.55
CA THR A 13 0.02 -26.57 -32.13
C THR A 13 1.27 -27.18 -31.51
N ALA A 14 2.31 -26.37 -31.27
CA ALA A 14 3.56 -26.83 -30.68
C ALA A 14 3.39 -27.27 -29.21
N ASN A 15 2.68 -26.47 -28.41
CA ASN A 15 2.62 -26.69 -26.96
C ASN A 15 1.47 -27.60 -26.56
N PHE A 16 0.36 -27.57 -27.31
CA PHE A 16 -0.89 -28.25 -26.97
C PHE A 16 -1.40 -29.25 -28.00
N GLY A 17 -0.93 -29.19 -29.25
CA GLY A 17 -1.39 -30.04 -30.34
C GLY A 17 -2.41 -29.36 -31.26
N GLY A 18 -2.62 -29.92 -32.44
CA GLY A 18 -3.44 -29.32 -33.50
C GLY A 18 -4.96 -29.43 -33.31
N LYS A 19 -5.44 -30.21 -32.33
CA LYS A 19 -6.88 -30.44 -32.06
C LYS A 19 -7.43 -29.61 -30.91
N VAL A 20 -6.59 -28.88 -30.19
CA VAL A 20 -7.01 -28.09 -29.03
C VAL A 20 -7.81 -26.86 -29.46
N THR A 21 -8.95 -26.67 -28.82
CA THR A 21 -9.87 -25.57 -29.10
C THR A 21 -9.71 -24.44 -28.07
N PRO A 22 -10.05 -23.19 -28.43
CA PRO A 22 -10.05 -22.09 -27.48
C PRO A 22 -10.98 -22.33 -26.28
N ALA A 23 -12.10 -23.02 -26.49
CA ALA A 23 -13.07 -23.33 -25.44
C ALA A 23 -12.46 -24.23 -24.36
N GLN A 24 -11.67 -25.24 -24.76
CA GLN A 24 -10.95 -26.10 -23.81
C GLN A 24 -9.94 -25.30 -22.98
N LEU A 25 -9.22 -24.36 -23.59
CA LEU A 25 -8.30 -23.48 -22.86
C LEU A 25 -9.05 -22.56 -21.89
N VAL A 26 -10.17 -21.96 -22.32
CA VAL A 26 -11.00 -21.11 -21.43
C VAL A 26 -11.58 -21.94 -20.28
N ASN A 27 -12.02 -23.16 -20.52
CA ASN A 27 -12.50 -24.03 -19.46
C ASN A 27 -11.40 -24.41 -18.47
N TYR A 28 -10.17 -24.66 -18.95
CA TYR A 28 -9.01 -24.85 -18.08
C TYR A 28 -8.78 -23.63 -17.17
N LEU A 29 -8.86 -22.41 -17.73
CA LEU A 29 -8.74 -21.17 -16.95
C LEU A 29 -9.87 -21.02 -15.92
N ARG A 30 -11.08 -21.51 -16.21
CA ARG A 30 -12.20 -21.61 -15.26
C ARG A 30 -12.06 -22.71 -14.21
N GLY A 31 -10.98 -23.49 -14.25
CA GLY A 31 -10.68 -24.54 -13.28
C GLY A 31 -10.98 -25.98 -13.74
N GLU A 32 -11.41 -26.19 -14.99
CA GLU A 32 -11.62 -27.55 -15.50
C GLU A 32 -10.29 -28.30 -15.62
N LYS A 33 -10.23 -29.52 -15.06
CA LYS A 33 -9.00 -30.33 -15.01
C LYS A 33 -8.92 -31.43 -16.08
N SER A 34 -9.96 -31.58 -16.91
CA SER A 34 -10.08 -32.70 -17.87
C SER A 34 -8.93 -32.76 -18.89
N MET A 35 -8.35 -31.60 -19.22
CA MET A 35 -7.26 -31.47 -20.19
C MET A 35 -5.86 -31.36 -19.52
N GLU A 36 -5.75 -31.60 -18.21
CA GLU A 36 -4.47 -31.54 -17.47
C GLU A 36 -3.65 -32.83 -17.64
N GLY A 37 -2.45 -32.72 -18.21
CA GLY A 37 -1.61 -33.89 -18.48
C GLY A 37 -0.34 -33.58 -19.26
N THR A 38 0.15 -34.59 -19.97
CA THR A 38 1.39 -34.52 -20.75
C THR A 38 1.20 -34.87 -22.22
N THR A 39 -0.02 -35.19 -22.65
CA THR A 39 -0.31 -35.74 -23.98
C THR A 39 -0.95 -34.67 -24.85
N LEU A 40 -0.31 -34.36 -25.99
CA LEU A 40 -0.85 -33.42 -26.96
C LEU A 40 -2.25 -33.85 -27.44
N ASP A 41 -3.06 -32.87 -27.86
CA ASP A 41 -4.46 -32.99 -28.31
C ASP A 41 -5.49 -33.48 -27.27
N THR A 42 -5.08 -34.27 -26.28
CA THR A 42 -5.99 -34.99 -25.37
C THR A 42 -5.93 -34.49 -23.93
N ALA A 43 -4.73 -34.28 -23.39
CA ALA A 43 -4.52 -33.68 -22.07
C ALA A 43 -3.20 -32.89 -22.06
N PRO A 44 -3.12 -31.76 -22.80
CA PRO A 44 -1.86 -31.06 -23.01
C PRO A 44 -1.55 -29.99 -21.97
N PHE A 45 -2.51 -29.60 -21.13
CA PHE A 45 -2.35 -28.46 -20.24
C PHE A 45 -1.59 -28.84 -18.96
N ARG A 46 -0.90 -27.86 -18.39
CA ARG A 46 -0.16 -27.98 -17.14
C ARG A 46 -1.08 -28.46 -16.01
N ARG A 47 -0.62 -29.49 -15.28
CA ARG A 47 -1.24 -29.93 -14.03
C ARG A 47 -1.09 -28.88 -12.93
N ARG A 48 -2.17 -28.57 -12.23
CA ARG A 48 -2.17 -27.60 -11.12
C ARG A 48 -2.53 -28.26 -9.79
N SER A 49 -1.97 -27.75 -8.69
CA SER A 49 -2.39 -28.12 -7.34
C SER A 49 -3.83 -27.65 -7.06
N GLY A 50 -4.16 -26.42 -7.47
CA GLY A 50 -5.49 -25.82 -7.36
C GLY A 50 -5.80 -24.88 -8.53
N PRO A 51 -7.08 -24.49 -8.70
CA PRO A 51 -7.47 -23.53 -9.71
C PRO A 51 -7.05 -22.10 -9.37
N LEU A 52 -7.04 -21.75 -8.07
CA LEU A 52 -6.60 -20.44 -7.56
C LEU A 52 -5.08 -20.30 -7.66
N GLY A 53 -4.65 -19.19 -8.23
CA GLY A 53 -3.24 -18.80 -8.33
C GLY A 53 -2.67 -18.34 -6.99
N ASP A 54 -1.35 -18.22 -6.95
CA ASP A 54 -0.67 -17.61 -5.82
C ASP A 54 -1.01 -16.11 -5.71
N ILE A 55 -1.04 -15.62 -4.47
CA ILE A 55 -1.30 -14.22 -4.12
C ILE A 55 0.02 -13.68 -3.54
N ILE A 56 0.65 -12.71 -4.21
CA ILE A 56 1.99 -12.23 -3.82
C ILE A 56 1.93 -10.79 -3.28
N ASN A 57 1.52 -9.83 -4.10
CA ASN A 57 1.45 -8.41 -3.74
C ASN A 57 0.01 -7.93 -3.53
N SER A 58 -0.99 -8.66 -4.01
CA SER A 58 -2.40 -8.34 -3.70
C SER A 58 -2.69 -8.61 -2.23
N SER A 59 -3.35 -7.66 -1.57
CA SER A 59 -3.84 -7.82 -0.19
C SER A 59 -5.35 -7.99 -0.23
N PRO A 60 -5.91 -9.03 0.42
CA PRO A 60 -7.36 -9.20 0.50
C PRO A 60 -8.04 -7.97 1.11
N VAL A 61 -9.16 -7.53 0.51
CA VAL A 61 -10.02 -6.48 1.07
C VAL A 61 -11.38 -7.05 1.41
N ILE A 62 -11.91 -6.67 2.57
CA ILE A 62 -13.12 -7.27 3.14
C ILE A 62 -14.27 -6.25 3.05
N ALA A 63 -15.33 -6.60 2.33
CA ALA A 63 -16.62 -5.94 2.40
C ALA A 63 -17.43 -6.52 3.57
N THR A 64 -17.36 -5.85 4.71
CA THR A 64 -18.20 -6.15 5.88
C THR A 64 -19.49 -5.34 5.84
N ARG A 65 -20.57 -5.93 6.36
CA ARG A 65 -21.86 -5.22 6.53
C ARG A 65 -21.76 -4.00 7.44
N ARG A 66 -20.75 -3.97 8.32
CA ARG A 66 -20.48 -2.89 9.27
C ARG A 66 -19.56 -1.80 8.73
N ALA A 67 -19.13 -1.90 7.48
CA ALA A 67 -18.29 -0.87 6.88
C ALA A 67 -19.00 0.48 6.96
N ASN A 68 -18.26 1.52 7.33
CA ASN A 68 -18.73 2.89 7.35
C ASN A 68 -17.52 3.79 7.15
N TYR A 69 -17.48 4.49 6.03
CA TYR A 69 -16.39 5.36 5.62
C TYR A 69 -16.58 6.81 6.10
N GLY A 70 -17.61 7.07 6.91
CA GLY A 70 -17.82 8.37 7.55
C GLY A 70 -18.49 9.42 6.68
N TRP A 71 -18.97 9.09 5.47
CA TRP A 71 -19.51 10.06 4.52
C TRP A 71 -20.78 10.80 5.00
N ALA A 72 -21.46 10.29 6.03
CA ALA A 72 -22.56 11.01 6.67
C ALA A 72 -22.11 12.27 7.43
N ALA A 73 -20.83 12.36 7.80
CA ALA A 73 -20.22 13.49 8.49
C ALA A 73 -19.46 14.44 7.56
N ALA A 74 -19.25 14.08 6.29
CA ALA A 74 -18.48 14.87 5.32
C ALA A 74 -19.27 16.12 4.88
N THR A 75 -19.07 17.26 5.55
CA THR A 75 -19.85 18.49 5.35
C THR A 75 -19.74 19.12 3.97
N GLY A 76 -18.74 18.73 3.17
CA GLY A 76 -18.61 19.13 1.77
C GLY A 76 -19.57 18.39 0.83
N LEU A 77 -20.15 17.26 1.27
CA LEU A 77 -21.23 16.58 0.56
C LEU A 77 -22.60 17.22 0.87
N SER A 78 -23.52 17.14 -0.08
CA SER A 78 -24.88 17.65 0.09
C SER A 78 -25.62 16.95 1.23
N ASP A 79 -26.58 17.63 1.86
CA ASP A 79 -27.43 17.06 2.91
C ASP A 79 -28.14 15.77 2.46
N THR A 80 -28.58 15.74 1.20
CA THR A 80 -29.16 14.55 0.59
C THR A 80 -28.16 13.40 0.53
N ALA A 81 -26.92 13.64 0.06
CA ALA A 81 -25.90 12.60 0.00
C ALA A 81 -25.56 12.03 1.39
N ARG A 82 -25.41 12.91 2.39
CA ARG A 82 -25.09 12.51 3.77
C ARG A 82 -26.21 11.69 4.42
N SER A 83 -27.47 12.12 4.27
CA SER A 83 -28.63 11.43 4.84
C SER A 83 -28.93 10.09 4.17
N THR A 84 -28.79 10.01 2.84
CA THR A 84 -28.92 8.75 2.11
C THR A 84 -27.76 7.79 2.41
N TYR A 85 -26.56 8.29 2.74
CA TYR A 85 -25.46 7.43 3.17
C TYR A 85 -25.73 6.77 4.52
N ALA A 86 -26.21 7.55 5.49
CA ALA A 86 -26.61 7.01 6.80
C ALA A 86 -27.66 5.90 6.63
N THR A 87 -28.62 6.11 5.73
CA THR A 87 -29.62 5.11 5.37
C THR A 87 -28.97 3.87 4.73
N PHE A 88 -28.10 4.05 3.74
CA PHE A 88 -27.37 2.97 3.07
C PHE A 88 -26.57 2.10 4.06
N VAL A 89 -25.80 2.70 4.98
CA VAL A 89 -25.06 1.99 6.02
C VAL A 89 -26.00 1.24 6.97
N SER A 90 -27.10 1.86 7.40
CA SER A 90 -28.07 1.22 8.30
C SER A 90 -28.75 0.00 7.65
N THR A 91 -29.15 0.11 6.38
CA THR A 91 -29.74 -0.99 5.60
C THR A 91 -28.74 -2.12 5.39
N ARG A 92 -27.49 -1.79 5.02
CA ARG A 92 -26.43 -2.78 4.86
C ARG A 92 -26.13 -3.51 6.17
N THR A 93 -26.08 -2.78 7.29
CA THR A 93 -25.84 -3.34 8.63
C THR A 93 -26.96 -4.28 9.06
N ALA A 94 -28.22 -3.91 8.80
CA ALA A 94 -29.40 -4.71 9.12
C ALA A 94 -29.59 -5.92 8.20
N SER A 95 -28.93 -5.95 7.04
CA SER A 95 -29.02 -7.08 6.10
C SER A 95 -28.44 -8.38 6.67
N SER A 96 -28.96 -9.51 6.19
CA SER A 96 -28.42 -10.85 6.43
C SER A 96 -27.44 -11.30 5.33
N ALA A 97 -26.97 -10.37 4.49
CA ALA A 97 -26.02 -10.69 3.43
C ALA A 97 -24.69 -11.20 4.02
N ARG A 98 -24.06 -12.12 3.30
CA ARG A 98 -22.73 -12.63 3.64
C ARG A 98 -21.69 -11.51 3.54
N GLU A 99 -20.64 -11.60 4.35
CA GLU A 99 -19.46 -10.74 4.14
C GLU A 99 -18.66 -11.27 2.94
N ASN A 100 -17.98 -10.37 2.23
CA ASN A 100 -17.24 -10.76 1.02
C ASN A 100 -15.78 -10.34 1.12
N VAL A 101 -14.90 -11.15 0.53
CA VAL A 101 -13.46 -10.93 0.46
C VAL A 101 -13.05 -10.87 -1.00
N PHE A 102 -12.32 -9.83 -1.38
CA PHE A 102 -11.80 -9.65 -2.74
C PHE A 102 -10.28 -9.74 -2.73
N VAL A 103 -9.72 -10.48 -3.68
CA VAL A 103 -8.26 -10.62 -3.81
C VAL A 103 -7.87 -10.88 -5.26
N GLY A 104 -6.77 -10.27 -5.71
CA GLY A 104 -6.15 -10.58 -7.00
C GLY A 104 -5.25 -11.80 -6.89
N ALA A 105 -5.28 -12.68 -7.89
CA ALA A 105 -4.44 -13.86 -7.95
C ALA A 105 -3.69 -13.97 -9.29
N ASN A 106 -2.55 -14.67 -9.26
CA ASN A 106 -1.70 -14.92 -10.42
C ASN A 106 -2.23 -16.05 -11.34
N ASP A 107 -3.49 -16.47 -11.18
CA ASP A 107 -4.24 -17.20 -12.22
C ASP A 107 -4.87 -16.25 -13.26
N GLY A 108 -4.69 -14.93 -13.09
CA GLY A 108 -5.17 -13.92 -14.02
C GLY A 108 -6.44 -13.21 -13.63
N MET A 109 -7.01 -13.51 -12.46
CA MET A 109 -8.31 -12.99 -12.07
C MET A 109 -8.26 -12.29 -10.71
N LEU A 110 -9.19 -11.35 -10.54
CA LEU A 110 -9.68 -10.94 -9.24
C LEU A 110 -10.78 -11.93 -8.83
N HIS A 111 -10.72 -12.43 -7.61
CA HIS A 111 -11.73 -13.32 -7.04
C HIS A 111 -12.53 -12.63 -5.94
N ALA A 112 -13.82 -12.95 -5.87
CA ALA A 112 -14.69 -12.60 -4.76
C ALA A 112 -15.19 -13.87 -4.07
N PHE A 113 -14.92 -13.99 -2.77
CA PHE A 113 -15.39 -15.09 -1.93
C PHE A 113 -16.35 -14.57 -0.87
N ASP A 114 -17.29 -15.39 -0.40
CA ASP A 114 -18.01 -15.10 0.84
C ASP A 114 -17.27 -15.56 2.10
N ASP A 115 -17.83 -15.25 3.27
CA ASP A 115 -17.35 -15.69 4.59
C ASP A 115 -17.30 -17.22 4.82
N THR A 116 -17.84 -18.03 3.90
CA THR A 116 -17.70 -19.49 3.90
C THR A 116 -16.55 -19.99 3.01
N GLY A 117 -15.94 -19.09 2.24
CA GLY A 117 -14.93 -19.40 1.23
C GLY A 117 -15.52 -19.80 -0.12
N ALA A 118 -16.83 -19.65 -0.34
CA ALA A 118 -17.45 -19.93 -1.63
C ALA A 118 -17.21 -18.76 -2.60
N GLU A 119 -16.67 -19.07 -3.78
CA GLU A 119 -16.46 -18.08 -4.85
C GLU A 119 -17.81 -17.60 -5.41
N LYS A 120 -17.97 -16.29 -5.52
CA LYS A 120 -19.19 -15.63 -6.03
C LYS A 120 -19.04 -15.16 -7.46
N PHE A 121 -17.90 -14.56 -7.76
CA PHE A 121 -17.51 -14.24 -9.11
C PHE A 121 -15.99 -14.16 -9.21
N SER A 122 -15.51 -14.22 -10.45
CA SER A 122 -14.16 -13.82 -10.80
C SER A 122 -14.20 -12.81 -11.96
N TYR A 123 -13.27 -11.87 -11.96
CA TYR A 123 -13.13 -10.85 -12.99
C TYR A 123 -11.74 -10.93 -13.58
N LEU A 124 -11.66 -11.02 -14.91
CA LEU A 124 -10.41 -11.08 -15.66
C LEU A 124 -10.20 -9.75 -16.38
N PRO A 125 -9.24 -8.91 -15.92
CA PRO A 125 -8.94 -7.63 -16.56
C PRO A 125 -8.41 -7.84 -17.99
N ASN A 126 -8.88 -7.02 -18.93
CA ASN A 126 -8.44 -7.08 -20.33
C ASN A 126 -6.92 -6.87 -20.47
N GLY A 127 -6.31 -6.07 -19.58
CA GLY A 127 -4.88 -5.79 -19.54
C GLY A 127 -3.98 -7.00 -19.30
N VAL A 128 -4.51 -8.13 -18.81
CA VAL A 128 -3.77 -9.40 -18.63
C VAL A 128 -4.26 -10.51 -19.56
N LEU A 129 -5.35 -10.28 -20.30
CA LEU A 129 -6.00 -11.29 -21.14
C LEU A 129 -5.05 -11.91 -22.15
N ASN A 130 -4.16 -11.10 -22.74
CA ASN A 130 -3.18 -11.55 -23.75
C ASN A 130 -2.01 -12.37 -23.18
N GLN A 131 -2.05 -12.79 -21.93
CA GLN A 131 -1.03 -13.64 -21.31
C GLN A 131 -1.62 -14.92 -20.70
N MET A 132 -2.94 -15.11 -20.77
CA MET A 132 -3.63 -16.18 -20.04
C MET A 132 -3.29 -17.58 -20.55
N ALA A 133 -2.96 -17.74 -21.83
CA ALA A 133 -2.60 -19.03 -22.39
C ALA A 133 -1.29 -19.61 -21.81
N TYR A 134 -0.39 -18.76 -21.30
CA TYR A 134 0.84 -19.22 -20.64
C TYR A 134 0.56 -20.06 -19.39
N LEU A 135 -0.55 -19.82 -18.68
CA LEU A 135 -0.90 -20.59 -17.48
C LEU A 135 -1.10 -22.09 -17.76
N ALA A 136 -1.54 -22.41 -18.97
CA ALA A 136 -1.75 -23.78 -19.42
C ALA A 136 -0.46 -24.46 -19.93
N ASP A 137 0.63 -23.69 -20.09
CA ASP A 137 1.90 -24.22 -20.58
C ASP A 137 2.57 -25.13 -19.57
N ARG A 138 2.96 -26.34 -19.98
CA ARG A 138 3.65 -27.30 -19.10
C ARG A 138 5.03 -26.81 -18.64
N SER A 139 5.64 -25.91 -19.41
CA SER A 139 6.91 -25.22 -19.11
C SER A 139 6.71 -23.84 -18.46
N TYR A 140 5.53 -23.58 -17.91
CA TYR A 140 5.18 -22.31 -17.27
C TYR A 140 6.29 -21.86 -16.31
N GLN A 141 6.84 -20.70 -16.61
CA GLN A 141 7.62 -19.91 -15.67
C GLN A 141 6.68 -18.91 -15.02
N HIS A 142 6.85 -18.71 -13.71
CA HIS A 142 6.00 -17.81 -12.95
C HIS A 142 5.94 -16.42 -13.59
N ARG A 143 4.72 -15.91 -13.69
CA ARG A 143 4.38 -14.59 -14.22
C ARG A 143 3.35 -13.99 -13.29
N TYR A 144 3.52 -12.71 -13.01
CA TYR A 144 2.48 -11.94 -12.35
C TYR A 144 1.31 -11.73 -13.30
N TYR A 145 0.08 -11.71 -12.76
CA TYR A 145 -1.11 -11.35 -13.51
C TYR A 145 -1.93 -10.27 -12.80
N VAL A 146 -2.89 -10.64 -11.96
CA VAL A 146 -3.67 -9.68 -11.16
C VAL A 146 -3.08 -9.67 -9.76
N ASP A 147 -2.04 -8.87 -9.59
CA ASP A 147 -1.24 -8.85 -8.37
C ASP A 147 -1.13 -7.44 -7.77
N GLY A 148 -1.97 -6.52 -8.24
CA GLY A 148 -1.98 -5.15 -7.74
C GLY A 148 -2.74 -4.99 -6.43
N LYS A 149 -2.57 -3.81 -5.82
CA LYS A 149 -3.29 -3.40 -4.63
C LYS A 149 -4.74 -3.07 -4.97
N LEU A 150 -5.64 -3.38 -4.03
CA LEU A 150 -7.08 -3.15 -4.13
C LEU A 150 -7.52 -2.07 -3.13
N THR A 151 -8.51 -1.28 -3.53
CA THR A 151 -9.20 -0.34 -2.66
C THR A 151 -10.69 -0.55 -2.77
N LEU A 152 -11.33 -0.78 -1.62
CA LEU A 152 -12.77 -0.88 -1.47
C LEU A 152 -13.27 0.38 -0.75
N GLY A 153 -14.27 1.04 -1.32
CA GLY A 153 -14.86 2.25 -0.76
C GLY A 153 -16.35 2.35 -1.09
N ASP A 154 -17.10 3.07 -0.26
CA ASP A 154 -18.45 3.47 -0.63
C ASP A 154 -18.40 4.79 -1.42
N ALA A 155 -19.17 4.89 -2.49
CA ALA A 155 -19.25 6.07 -3.35
C ALA A 155 -20.68 6.35 -3.80
N LEU A 156 -21.01 7.62 -4.03
CA LEU A 156 -22.29 8.03 -4.61
C LEU A 156 -22.16 8.04 -6.14
N ILE A 157 -22.83 7.10 -6.80
CA ILE A 157 -22.85 6.96 -8.25
C ILE A 157 -24.29 7.03 -8.72
N ASN A 158 -24.59 7.99 -9.62
CA ASN A 158 -25.94 8.19 -10.17
C ASN A 158 -27.01 8.28 -9.06
N ASP A 159 -26.75 9.15 -8.06
CA ASP A 159 -27.59 9.37 -6.87
C ASP A 159 -27.85 8.14 -5.98
N SER A 160 -27.07 7.07 -6.16
CA SER A 160 -27.16 5.84 -5.36
C SER A 160 -25.82 5.50 -4.73
N TRP A 161 -25.83 5.19 -3.44
CA TRP A 161 -24.63 4.68 -2.77
C TRP A 161 -24.32 3.25 -3.22
N ARG A 162 -23.07 3.04 -3.62
CA ARG A 162 -22.52 1.76 -4.07
C ARG A 162 -21.26 1.44 -3.28
N SER A 163 -20.99 0.16 -3.08
CA SER A 163 -19.66 -0.30 -2.67
C SER A 163 -18.85 -0.61 -3.92
N VAL A 164 -17.75 0.11 -4.12
CA VAL A 164 -16.95 0.08 -5.34
C VAL A 164 -15.55 -0.42 -5.02
N LEU A 165 -15.06 -1.31 -5.87
CA LEU A 165 -13.71 -1.85 -5.81
C LEU A 165 -12.89 -1.28 -6.96
N VAL A 166 -11.76 -0.65 -6.67
CA VAL A 166 -10.78 -0.22 -7.68
C VAL A 166 -9.49 -0.99 -7.46
N GLY A 167 -8.95 -1.59 -8.53
CA GLY A 167 -7.78 -2.45 -8.46
C GLY A 167 -6.84 -2.26 -9.62
N GLY A 168 -5.54 -2.27 -9.34
CA GLY A 168 -4.50 -2.39 -10.36
C GLY A 168 -4.18 -3.85 -10.68
N THR A 169 -3.64 -4.12 -11.86
CA THR A 169 -3.05 -5.43 -12.19
C THR A 169 -1.66 -5.62 -11.58
N GLY A 170 -1.04 -4.58 -11.02
CA GLY A 170 0.29 -4.68 -10.44
C GLY A 170 1.33 -5.00 -11.51
N ALA A 171 2.16 -6.02 -11.28
CA ALA A 171 3.25 -6.39 -12.18
C ALA A 171 2.82 -7.21 -13.40
N GLY A 172 1.58 -7.72 -13.43
CA GLY A 172 1.16 -8.61 -14.52
C GLY A 172 0.57 -7.91 -15.74
N GLY A 173 0.12 -6.68 -15.58
CA GLY A 173 -0.43 -5.88 -16.66
C GLY A 173 -0.31 -4.39 -16.40
N ARG A 174 -0.46 -3.59 -17.45
CA ARG A 174 -0.49 -2.13 -17.37
C ARG A 174 -1.94 -1.66 -17.41
N SER A 175 -2.69 -1.94 -16.34
CA SER A 175 -4.13 -1.72 -16.30
C SER A 175 -4.62 -1.37 -14.89
N ILE A 176 -5.70 -0.61 -14.82
CA ILE A 176 -6.51 -0.38 -13.63
C ILE A 176 -7.99 -0.54 -13.97
N PHE A 177 -8.78 -1.06 -13.05
CA PHE A 177 -10.20 -1.31 -13.27
C PHE A 177 -11.03 -0.90 -12.05
N ALA A 178 -12.31 -0.65 -12.28
CA ALA A 178 -13.30 -0.39 -11.23
C ALA A 178 -14.55 -1.26 -11.41
N LEU A 179 -15.03 -1.83 -10.31
CA LEU A 179 -16.18 -2.73 -10.25
C LEU A 179 -17.17 -2.25 -9.19
N ASP A 180 -18.46 -2.26 -9.50
CA ASP A 180 -19.52 -2.15 -8.51
C ASP A 180 -19.71 -3.51 -7.83
N VAL A 181 -19.26 -3.62 -6.59
CA VAL A 181 -19.31 -4.84 -5.79
C VAL A 181 -20.38 -4.74 -4.68
N THR A 182 -21.40 -3.90 -4.87
CA THR A 182 -22.50 -3.74 -3.91
C THR A 182 -23.23 -5.06 -3.65
N ALA A 183 -23.37 -5.91 -4.68
CA ALA A 183 -24.03 -7.22 -4.59
C ALA A 183 -23.22 -8.31 -5.32
N PRO A 184 -22.18 -8.88 -4.68
CA PRO A 184 -21.29 -9.87 -5.32
C PRO A 184 -22.01 -11.14 -5.81
N GLU A 185 -23.08 -11.57 -5.13
CA GLU A 185 -23.88 -12.75 -5.49
C GLU A 185 -24.57 -12.66 -6.85
N THR A 186 -24.83 -11.44 -7.32
CA THR A 186 -25.52 -11.17 -8.59
C THR A 186 -24.65 -10.39 -9.55
N PHE A 187 -23.32 -10.47 -9.39
CA PHE A 187 -22.37 -9.72 -10.18
C PHE A 187 -22.47 -10.11 -11.67
N ALA A 188 -22.55 -9.11 -12.54
CA ALA A 188 -22.67 -9.28 -13.98
C ALA A 188 -21.83 -8.26 -14.75
N ALA A 189 -21.81 -8.36 -16.08
CA ALA A 189 -21.05 -7.45 -16.94
C ALA A 189 -21.40 -5.97 -16.73
N SER A 190 -22.64 -5.64 -16.36
CA SER A 190 -23.09 -4.27 -16.04
C SER A 190 -22.47 -3.71 -14.75
N ASN A 191 -21.86 -4.55 -13.91
CA ASN A 191 -21.16 -4.13 -12.69
C ASN A 191 -19.69 -3.79 -12.96
N VAL A 192 -19.16 -4.05 -14.15
CA VAL A 192 -17.84 -3.56 -14.56
C VAL A 192 -18.01 -2.10 -14.95
N LEU A 193 -17.51 -1.18 -14.11
CA LEU A 193 -17.66 0.26 -14.35
C LEU A 193 -16.77 0.70 -15.50
N TRP A 194 -15.48 0.36 -15.44
CA TRP A 194 -14.50 0.68 -16.47
C TRP A 194 -13.17 -0.06 -16.26
N GLU A 195 -12.35 -0.06 -17.31
CA GLU A 195 -10.94 -0.45 -17.26
C GLU A 195 -10.13 0.54 -18.11
N LEU A 196 -9.01 1.05 -17.58
CA LEU A 196 -8.03 1.85 -18.30
C LEU A 196 -6.73 1.05 -18.41
N ASN A 197 -6.15 0.99 -19.60
CA ASN A 197 -4.91 0.25 -19.82
C ASN A 197 -3.98 0.93 -20.84
N SER A 198 -2.78 0.37 -21.01
CA SER A 198 -1.74 0.93 -21.87
C SER A 198 -2.04 0.91 -23.36
N THR A 199 -3.10 0.23 -23.81
CA THR A 199 -3.54 0.30 -25.23
C THR A 199 -4.34 1.56 -25.52
N SER A 200 -5.03 2.09 -24.50
CA SER A 200 -5.82 3.32 -24.60
C SER A 200 -5.05 4.57 -24.18
N ASP A 201 -4.05 4.44 -23.30
CA ASP A 201 -3.24 5.57 -22.84
C ASP A 201 -1.77 5.17 -22.63
N GLY A 202 -0.84 5.78 -23.38
CA GLY A 202 0.59 5.48 -23.33
C GLY A 202 1.29 5.87 -22.02
N ASP A 203 0.64 6.67 -21.16
CA ASP A 203 1.13 6.98 -19.82
C ASP A 203 0.84 5.87 -18.81
N MET A 204 -0.02 4.89 -19.12
CA MET A 204 -0.29 3.77 -18.22
C MET A 204 0.89 2.78 -18.16
N GLY A 205 1.43 2.61 -16.96
CA GLY A 205 2.44 1.63 -16.59
C GLY A 205 1.87 0.48 -15.76
N PHE A 206 2.76 -0.31 -15.16
CA PHE A 206 2.41 -1.34 -14.18
C PHE A 206 1.92 -0.66 -12.89
N THR A 207 0.64 -0.82 -12.60
CA THR A 207 -0.11 -0.13 -11.54
C THR A 207 0.17 -0.76 -10.16
N MET A 208 1.39 -0.56 -9.68
CA MET A 208 1.87 -1.11 -8.38
C MET A 208 1.41 -0.29 -7.17
N GLY A 209 0.99 0.97 -7.38
CA GLY A 209 0.47 1.85 -6.34
C GLY A 209 -0.97 1.52 -5.95
N LYS A 210 -1.36 1.78 -4.69
CA LYS A 210 -2.74 1.62 -4.23
C LYS A 210 -3.62 2.79 -4.73
N PRO A 211 -4.67 2.53 -5.54
CA PRO A 211 -5.60 3.57 -5.95
C PRO A 211 -6.44 4.08 -4.77
N GLN A 212 -6.98 5.28 -4.87
CA GLN A 212 -7.83 5.89 -3.84
C GLN A 212 -9.21 6.19 -4.42
N ILE A 213 -10.27 5.99 -3.62
CA ILE A 213 -11.65 6.33 -3.95
C ILE A 213 -12.03 7.52 -3.08
N VAL A 214 -12.26 8.68 -3.68
CA VAL A 214 -12.53 9.92 -2.93
C VAL A 214 -13.58 10.80 -3.62
N PRO A 215 -14.36 11.58 -2.85
CA PRO A 215 -15.17 12.64 -3.41
C PRO A 215 -14.31 13.87 -3.72
N LEU A 216 -14.58 14.49 -4.86
CA LEU A 216 -13.98 15.74 -5.31
C LEU A 216 -14.78 16.94 -4.78
N GLN A 217 -14.21 18.12 -4.93
CA GLN A 217 -14.76 19.41 -4.46
C GLN A 217 -16.18 19.72 -4.99
N ASN A 218 -16.55 19.16 -6.14
CA ASN A 218 -17.87 19.32 -6.75
C ASN A 218 -18.86 18.21 -6.35
N GLY A 219 -18.50 17.32 -5.42
CA GLY A 219 -19.30 16.18 -4.98
C GLY A 219 -19.23 14.94 -5.89
N THR A 220 -18.52 15.01 -7.02
CA THR A 220 -18.31 13.85 -7.91
C THR A 220 -17.28 12.89 -7.31
N TRP A 221 -17.52 11.59 -7.42
CA TRP A 221 -16.59 10.57 -6.96
C TRP A 221 -15.53 10.25 -8.01
N ALA A 222 -14.27 10.11 -7.57
CA ALA A 222 -13.15 9.82 -8.44
C ALA A 222 -12.29 8.67 -7.91
N ALA A 223 -11.70 7.94 -8.85
CA ALA A 223 -10.53 7.11 -8.60
C ALA A 223 -9.26 7.95 -8.86
N ILE A 224 -8.37 8.01 -7.87
CA ILE A 224 -7.09 8.73 -7.96
C ILE A 224 -5.94 7.73 -7.82
N PHE A 225 -5.00 7.73 -8.75
CA PHE A 225 -3.87 6.80 -8.74
C PHE A 225 -2.66 7.35 -9.50
N GLY A 226 -1.47 6.88 -9.12
CA GLY A 226 -0.26 7.07 -9.92
C GLY A 226 -0.29 6.15 -11.12
N ASN A 227 0.25 6.62 -12.25
CA ASN A 227 0.26 5.88 -13.50
C ASN A 227 1.04 4.56 -13.47
N GLY A 228 1.81 4.32 -12.41
CA GLY A 228 2.62 3.14 -12.26
C GLY A 228 3.90 3.22 -13.09
N TYR A 229 4.61 2.10 -13.16
CA TYR A 229 6.00 2.06 -13.62
C TYR A 229 6.12 1.52 -15.03
N ASN A 230 7.20 1.90 -15.73
CA ASN A 230 7.51 1.41 -17.07
C ASN A 230 6.36 1.66 -18.07
N SER A 231 5.75 2.85 -18.04
CA SER A 231 4.80 3.29 -19.07
C SER A 231 5.50 3.50 -20.42
N ALA A 232 4.75 3.54 -21.53
CA ALA A 232 5.36 3.71 -22.86
C ALA A 232 6.07 5.07 -23.00
N ASN A 233 5.53 6.11 -22.36
CA ASN A 233 6.14 7.44 -22.35
C ASN A 233 7.21 7.61 -21.26
N GLY A 234 7.34 6.67 -20.32
CA GLY A 234 8.35 6.71 -19.24
C GLY A 234 8.22 7.88 -18.26
N ARG A 235 7.02 8.48 -18.16
CA ARG A 235 6.73 9.66 -17.32
C ARG A 235 6.03 9.25 -16.02
N ALA A 236 6.13 10.11 -15.00
CA ALA A 236 5.30 10.04 -13.79
C ALA A 236 4.07 10.95 -13.94
N VAL A 237 2.88 10.39 -13.71
CA VAL A 237 1.60 11.08 -13.94
C VAL A 237 0.62 10.71 -12.84
N LEU A 238 -0.04 11.71 -12.26
CA LEU A 238 -1.23 11.52 -11.43
C LEU A 238 -2.47 11.46 -12.31
N PHE A 239 -3.25 10.40 -12.17
CA PHE A 239 -4.56 10.25 -12.82
C PHE A 239 -5.68 10.57 -11.83
N VAL A 240 -6.62 11.40 -12.28
CA VAL A 240 -7.92 11.63 -11.62
C VAL A 240 -8.99 11.22 -12.60
N VAL A 241 -9.73 10.16 -12.27
CA VAL A 241 -10.68 9.48 -13.17
C VAL A 241 -12.05 9.47 -12.52
N ASN A 242 -13.08 9.82 -13.29
CA ASN A 242 -14.46 9.73 -12.84
C ASN A 242 -14.79 8.28 -12.47
N LEU A 243 -15.23 8.05 -11.22
CA LEU A 243 -15.43 6.69 -10.72
C LEU A 243 -16.58 5.97 -11.43
N ALA A 244 -17.62 6.69 -11.87
CA ALA A 244 -18.78 6.10 -12.51
C ALA A 244 -18.54 5.77 -14.00
N THR A 245 -17.81 6.61 -14.72
CA THR A 245 -17.70 6.52 -16.19
C THR A 245 -16.33 6.06 -16.69
N GLY A 246 -15.29 6.16 -15.88
CA GLY A 246 -13.91 5.91 -16.31
C GLY A 246 -13.29 7.03 -17.14
N GLU A 247 -14.00 8.16 -17.31
CA GLU A 247 -13.48 9.33 -18.01
C GLU A 247 -12.34 9.97 -17.21
N VAL A 248 -11.22 10.25 -17.88
CA VAL A 248 -10.08 10.93 -17.26
C VAL A 248 -10.41 12.40 -17.08
N ILE A 249 -10.71 12.81 -15.84
CA ILE A 249 -11.01 14.20 -15.47
C ILE A 249 -9.75 15.06 -15.61
N LYS A 250 -8.61 14.54 -15.14
CA LYS A 250 -7.33 15.24 -15.18
C LYS A 250 -6.17 14.26 -15.18
N LYS A 251 -5.15 14.56 -16.00
CA LYS A 251 -3.79 14.03 -15.84
C LYS A 251 -2.88 15.17 -15.41
N ILE A 252 -2.10 14.95 -14.36
CA ILE A 252 -1.06 15.89 -13.94
C ILE A 252 0.28 15.18 -14.10
N GLU A 253 0.96 15.52 -15.20
CA GLU A 253 2.34 15.09 -15.44
C GLU A 253 3.27 15.84 -14.48
N VAL A 254 4.16 15.10 -13.81
CA VAL A 254 5.27 15.71 -13.08
C VAL A 254 6.53 15.63 -13.91
N ARG A 255 7.28 16.73 -13.95
CA ARG A 255 8.56 16.84 -14.67
C ARG A 255 9.65 17.13 -13.66
N ASP A 256 10.51 16.16 -13.42
CA ASP A 256 11.74 16.35 -12.66
C ASP A 256 12.81 16.84 -13.62
N ASP A 257 12.96 18.17 -13.75
CA ASP A 257 13.98 18.82 -14.58
C ASP A 257 15.18 19.31 -13.75
N LEU A 258 15.31 18.86 -12.49
CA LEU A 258 16.22 19.45 -11.49
C LEU A 258 17.70 19.09 -11.73
N ASP A 259 17.99 17.94 -12.34
CA ASP A 259 19.36 17.37 -12.44
C ASP A 259 19.96 17.48 -13.85
N LYS A 260 19.41 18.33 -14.74
CA LYS A 260 19.85 18.42 -16.15
C LYS A 260 21.35 18.74 -16.36
N ALA A 261 22.07 19.23 -15.36
CA ALA A 261 23.46 19.66 -15.46
C ALA A 261 24.48 18.79 -14.66
N THR A 262 24.04 17.73 -13.96
CA THR A 262 24.91 16.91 -13.10
C THR A 262 25.16 15.51 -13.68
N ALA A 263 26.16 14.78 -13.15
CA ALA A 263 26.46 13.38 -13.53
C ALA A 263 25.28 12.41 -13.28
N THR A 264 24.29 12.85 -12.49
CA THR A 264 23.00 12.22 -12.17
C THR A 264 21.86 12.69 -13.08
N SER A 265 22.15 13.16 -14.30
CA SER A 265 21.15 13.59 -15.29
C SER A 265 19.96 12.64 -15.36
N ILE A 266 18.75 13.21 -15.48
CA ILE A 266 17.47 12.51 -15.60
C ILE A 266 17.49 11.41 -16.68
N SER A 267 18.27 11.60 -17.74
CA SER A 267 18.49 10.59 -18.79
C SER A 267 19.07 9.28 -18.27
N ASN A 268 19.88 9.33 -17.21
CA ASN A 268 20.53 8.17 -16.59
C ASN A 268 19.66 7.46 -15.55
N LEU A 269 18.57 8.10 -15.09
CA LEU A 269 17.62 7.51 -14.14
C LEU A 269 16.59 6.57 -14.81
N GLY A 270 16.55 6.55 -16.14
CA GLY A 270 15.62 5.73 -16.92
C GLY A 270 14.17 6.18 -16.78
N TYR A 271 13.23 5.25 -16.99
CA TYR A 271 11.80 5.56 -16.97
C TYR A 271 11.35 5.91 -15.55
N ASN A 272 10.58 6.99 -15.43
CA ASN A 272 9.90 7.35 -14.19
C ASN A 272 8.49 6.69 -14.13
N GLY A 273 7.80 6.91 -13.01
CA GLY A 273 6.42 6.49 -12.80
C GLY A 273 5.97 6.87 -11.39
N LEU A 274 4.73 7.33 -11.25
CA LEU A 274 4.16 7.70 -9.96
C LEU A 274 3.57 6.46 -9.28
N GLY A 275 3.96 6.22 -8.02
CA GLY A 275 3.61 5.02 -7.26
C GLY A 275 2.40 5.20 -6.33
N ASN A 276 2.57 4.81 -5.07
CA ASN A 276 1.53 4.97 -4.04
C ASN A 276 1.31 6.46 -3.72
N LEU A 277 0.09 6.75 -3.29
CA LEU A 277 -0.38 8.10 -2.98
C LEU A 277 -0.91 8.18 -1.55
N ALA A 278 -0.91 9.39 -0.99
CA ALA A 278 -1.71 9.77 0.16
C ALA A 278 -2.64 10.92 -0.24
N VAL A 279 -3.95 10.73 -0.09
CA VAL A 279 -4.98 11.75 -0.30
C VAL A 279 -5.28 12.44 1.03
N VAL A 280 -5.42 13.76 1.02
CA VAL A 280 -5.58 14.58 2.22
C VAL A 280 -6.72 15.57 2.00
N ASP A 281 -7.68 15.53 2.91
CA ASP A 281 -8.63 16.60 3.17
C ASP A 281 -7.99 17.57 4.17
N THR A 282 -7.81 18.82 3.74
CA THR A 282 -7.09 19.83 4.51
C THR A 282 -7.98 20.77 5.31
N ASN A 283 -9.30 20.76 5.05
CA ASN A 283 -10.26 21.64 5.68
C ASN A 283 -11.29 20.88 6.55
N GLY A 284 -11.30 19.55 6.50
CA GLY A 284 -12.15 18.66 7.31
C GLY A 284 -13.57 18.48 6.78
N ASP A 285 -13.84 18.84 5.51
CA ASP A 285 -15.16 18.73 4.89
C ASP A 285 -15.44 17.35 4.27
N GLY A 286 -14.46 16.45 4.26
CA GLY A 286 -14.51 15.11 3.71
C GLY A 286 -14.25 15.03 2.20
N LEU A 287 -13.84 16.13 1.55
CA LEU A 287 -13.47 16.19 0.14
C LEU A 287 -11.95 16.25 -0.02
N VAL A 288 -11.43 15.68 -1.11
CA VAL A 288 -9.97 15.71 -1.34
C VAL A 288 -9.52 17.11 -1.74
N ASP A 289 -8.47 17.62 -1.09
CA ASP A 289 -7.82 18.89 -1.43
C ASP A 289 -6.41 18.68 -1.98
N THR A 290 -5.69 17.72 -1.40
CA THR A 290 -4.26 17.54 -1.65
C THR A 290 -3.94 16.07 -1.84
N VAL A 291 -2.98 15.80 -2.71
CA VAL A 291 -2.42 14.46 -2.89
C VAL A 291 -0.91 14.53 -2.76
N TYR A 292 -0.31 13.62 -1.99
CA TYR A 292 1.13 13.37 -1.98
C TYR A 292 1.43 12.08 -2.73
N GLY A 293 2.55 12.04 -3.46
CA GLY A 293 2.93 10.85 -4.22
C GLY A 293 4.43 10.76 -4.49
N GLY A 294 4.99 9.58 -4.28
CA GLY A 294 6.40 9.28 -4.57
C GLY A 294 6.61 8.70 -5.97
N ASP A 295 7.76 8.97 -6.58
CA ASP A 295 8.13 8.42 -7.90
C ASP A 295 9.46 7.63 -7.89
N LEU A 296 9.77 6.97 -9.01
CA LEU A 296 10.99 6.17 -9.17
C LEU A 296 12.26 7.00 -9.21
N HIS A 297 12.15 8.28 -9.49
CA HIS A 297 13.26 9.22 -9.41
C HIS A 297 13.42 9.74 -7.98
N GLY A 298 12.65 9.30 -7.00
CA GLY A 298 12.83 9.69 -5.60
C GLY A 298 12.27 11.06 -5.24
N ASN A 299 11.40 11.60 -6.09
CA ASN A 299 10.68 12.83 -5.80
C ASN A 299 9.43 12.52 -4.98
N MET A 300 9.22 13.28 -3.91
CA MET A 300 7.95 13.35 -3.20
C MET A 300 7.18 14.56 -3.70
N TRP A 301 6.13 14.33 -4.47
CA TRP A 301 5.30 15.37 -5.05
C TRP A 301 4.13 15.72 -4.15
N LYS A 302 3.68 16.97 -4.24
CA LYS A 302 2.40 17.45 -3.71
C LYS A 302 1.58 17.98 -4.87
N PHE A 303 0.33 17.56 -4.96
CA PHE A 303 -0.63 18.01 -5.95
C PHE A 303 -1.76 18.75 -5.25
N ASN A 304 -2.16 19.88 -5.81
CA ASN A 304 -3.32 20.63 -5.34
C ASN A 304 -4.54 20.29 -6.20
N LEU A 305 -5.54 19.69 -5.58
CA LEU A 305 -6.85 19.33 -6.17
C LEU A 305 -7.99 20.15 -5.51
N GLY A 306 -7.65 21.18 -4.73
CA GLY A 306 -8.62 22.06 -4.10
C GLY A 306 -9.41 22.91 -5.10
N GLY A 307 -10.65 23.23 -4.74
CA GLY A 307 -11.60 23.96 -5.57
C GLY A 307 -12.18 23.18 -6.77
N ASN A 308 -13.21 23.78 -7.39
CA ASN A 308 -14.02 23.14 -8.44
C ASN A 308 -13.45 23.25 -9.86
N ASP A 309 -12.44 24.11 -10.07
CA ASP A 309 -11.86 24.35 -11.39
C ASP A 309 -10.69 23.39 -11.64
N THR A 310 -10.98 22.29 -12.35
CA THR A 310 -10.00 21.24 -12.66
C THR A 310 -8.84 21.74 -13.53
N ALA A 311 -8.98 22.89 -14.19
CA ALA A 311 -7.88 23.51 -14.93
C ALA A 311 -6.77 24.01 -14.00
N LYS A 312 -7.11 24.40 -12.76
CA LYS A 312 -6.18 24.88 -11.73
C LYS A 312 -5.48 23.78 -10.95
N TRP A 313 -5.96 22.53 -11.06
CA TRP A 313 -5.29 21.40 -10.44
C TRP A 313 -3.93 21.15 -11.08
N ALA A 314 -2.89 21.16 -10.25
CA ALA A 314 -1.50 21.09 -10.67
C ALA A 314 -0.59 20.61 -9.53
N VAL A 315 0.70 20.44 -9.83
CA VAL A 315 1.73 20.33 -8.79
C VAL A 315 1.70 21.60 -7.92
N ALA A 316 1.70 21.41 -6.61
CA ALA A 316 1.46 22.48 -5.64
C ALA A 316 2.63 23.48 -5.54
N TYR A 317 3.86 23.02 -5.80
CA TYR A 317 5.05 23.86 -5.75
C TYR A 317 5.64 24.07 -7.14
N THR A 318 6.18 25.26 -7.34
CA THR A 318 6.91 25.62 -8.56
C THR A 318 8.18 26.39 -8.22
N ASP A 319 9.15 26.35 -9.13
CA ASP A 319 10.33 27.21 -9.06
C ASP A 319 10.01 28.66 -9.49
N GLY A 320 11.02 29.55 -9.46
CA GLY A 320 10.86 30.95 -9.88
C GLY A 320 10.47 31.12 -11.36
N SER A 321 10.66 30.09 -12.18
CA SER A 321 10.27 30.02 -13.60
C SER A 321 8.93 29.32 -13.82
N LYS A 322 8.21 28.98 -12.74
CA LYS A 322 6.93 28.25 -12.73
C LYS A 322 7.02 26.79 -13.19
N ASN A 323 8.21 26.19 -13.22
CA ASN A 323 8.34 24.76 -13.46
C ASN A 323 7.89 23.98 -12.22
N PRO A 324 7.22 22.82 -12.36
CA PRO A 324 6.84 21.97 -11.24
C PRO A 324 8.03 21.61 -10.34
N LEU A 325 7.85 21.74 -9.04
CA LEU A 325 8.84 21.41 -8.02
C LEU A 325 8.26 20.37 -7.06
N PRO A 326 8.96 19.28 -6.73
CA PRO A 326 8.51 18.35 -5.70
C PRO A 326 8.57 19.02 -4.31
N LEU A 327 7.87 18.45 -3.33
CA LEU A 327 8.04 18.82 -1.93
C LEU A 327 9.46 18.51 -1.46
N PHE A 328 9.97 17.32 -1.80
CA PHE A 328 11.28 16.85 -1.39
C PHE A 328 11.86 15.92 -2.45
N VAL A 329 13.19 15.83 -2.51
CA VAL A 329 13.86 14.82 -3.33
C VAL A 329 14.80 14.00 -2.49
N ALA A 330 14.54 12.69 -2.46
CA ALA A 330 15.30 11.75 -1.67
C ALA A 330 16.61 11.40 -2.38
N ARG A 331 17.71 11.66 -1.68
CA ARG A 331 19.06 11.33 -2.11
C ARG A 331 19.82 10.67 -0.98
N ASP A 332 20.78 9.80 -1.30
CA ASP A 332 21.73 9.29 -0.31
C ASP A 332 22.84 10.32 0.01
N SER A 333 23.78 9.96 0.89
CA SER A 333 24.91 10.82 1.25
C SER A 333 25.90 11.08 0.11
N ALA A 334 25.83 10.31 -0.98
CA ALA A 334 26.62 10.48 -2.20
C ALA A 334 25.83 11.20 -3.32
N ASP A 335 24.69 11.83 -2.97
CA ASP A 335 23.82 12.58 -3.86
C ASP A 335 23.06 11.74 -4.91
N ASN A 336 23.07 10.40 -4.79
CA ASN A 336 22.32 9.52 -5.68
C ASN A 336 20.83 9.56 -5.33
N ARG A 337 19.99 9.69 -6.37
CA ARG A 337 18.53 9.62 -6.22
C ARG A 337 18.08 8.26 -5.68
N GLN A 338 17.15 8.27 -4.72
CA GLN A 338 16.63 7.07 -4.07
C GLN A 338 15.15 6.86 -4.44
N PRO A 339 14.76 5.77 -5.13
CA PRO A 339 13.38 5.58 -5.58
C PRO A 339 12.39 5.49 -4.40
N ILE A 340 11.17 5.99 -4.59
CA ILE A 340 10.09 5.90 -3.61
C ILE A 340 8.99 4.99 -4.17
N THR A 341 8.93 3.75 -3.70
CA THR A 341 7.90 2.77 -4.14
C THR A 341 6.95 2.34 -3.03
N GLY A 342 7.31 2.58 -1.76
CA GLY A 342 6.44 2.35 -0.61
C GLY A 342 5.23 3.28 -0.57
N GLY A 343 4.35 3.06 0.40
CA GLY A 343 3.24 3.94 0.73
C GLY A 343 3.70 5.25 1.36
N VAL A 344 2.79 6.21 1.41
CA VAL A 344 2.97 7.52 2.05
C VAL A 344 1.89 7.65 3.12
N GLU A 345 2.28 8.11 4.30
CA GLU A 345 1.35 8.39 5.39
C GLU A 345 1.47 9.86 5.78
N VAL A 346 0.35 10.51 6.06
CA VAL A 346 0.31 11.94 6.35
C VAL A 346 -0.41 12.20 7.67
N ALA A 347 0.16 13.04 8.52
CA ALA A 347 -0.48 13.51 9.74
C ALA A 347 -0.36 15.03 9.89
N VAL A 348 -1.16 15.60 10.77
CA VAL A 348 -1.05 17.02 11.13
C VAL A 348 0.36 17.29 11.68
N GLY A 349 1.02 18.30 11.12
CA GLY A 349 2.37 18.67 11.51
C GLY A 349 2.43 19.64 12.68
N PRO A 350 3.64 20.00 13.12
CA PRO A 350 3.85 21.03 14.13
C PRO A 350 3.25 22.37 13.68
N GLY A 351 2.37 22.97 14.49
CA GLY A 351 1.74 24.24 14.15
C GLY A 351 0.76 24.11 12.98
N THR A 352 1.18 24.52 11.78
CA THR A 352 0.38 24.46 10.54
C THR A 352 1.02 23.51 9.52
N GLY A 353 0.18 22.91 8.67
CA GLY A 353 0.64 22.00 7.62
C GLY A 353 0.72 20.56 8.08
N TYR A 354 1.50 19.75 7.37
CA TYR A 354 1.45 18.29 7.46
C TYR A 354 2.83 17.67 7.57
N MET A 355 2.95 16.62 8.38
CA MET A 355 4.08 15.71 8.33
C MET A 355 3.81 14.61 7.31
N VAL A 356 4.74 14.44 6.37
CA VAL A 356 4.69 13.44 5.30
C VAL A 356 5.74 12.37 5.60
N TYR A 357 5.29 11.15 5.85
CA TYR A 357 6.11 10.00 6.22
C TYR A 357 6.21 9.03 5.06
N PHE A 358 7.44 8.69 4.68
CA PHE A 358 7.72 7.76 3.60
C PHE A 358 9.14 7.21 3.76
N GLY A 359 9.48 6.20 2.96
CA GLY A 359 10.84 5.70 2.87
C GLY A 359 11.21 5.40 1.42
N THR A 360 12.47 5.10 1.20
CA THR A 360 13.03 4.82 -0.12
C THR A 360 13.40 3.35 -0.28
N GLY A 361 13.26 2.88 -1.51
CA GLY A 361 13.40 1.48 -1.83
C GLY A 361 12.73 1.14 -3.15
N ARG A 362 13.19 0.03 -3.75
CA ARG A 362 12.54 -0.66 -4.86
C ARG A 362 12.80 -2.16 -4.73
N TYR A 363 11.79 -2.97 -4.98
CA TYR A 363 11.92 -4.43 -4.93
C TYR A 363 10.93 -5.13 -5.87
N PHE A 364 11.05 -4.85 -7.16
CA PHE A 364 10.18 -5.45 -8.18
C PHE A 364 10.89 -5.73 -9.51
N VAL A 365 12.16 -5.31 -9.65
CA VAL A 365 12.98 -5.55 -10.85
C VAL A 365 14.01 -6.64 -10.56
N VAL A 366 14.35 -7.42 -11.58
CA VAL A 366 15.48 -8.36 -11.54
C VAL A 366 16.76 -7.63 -11.10
N GLY A 367 17.48 -8.20 -10.13
CA GLY A 367 18.70 -7.63 -9.55
C GLY A 367 18.48 -6.79 -8.29
N ASP A 368 17.23 -6.41 -7.97
CA ASP A 368 16.94 -5.67 -6.73
C ASP A 368 17.34 -6.50 -5.48
N ASN A 369 17.32 -7.84 -5.55
CA ASN A 369 17.72 -8.78 -4.49
C ASN A 369 19.23 -8.82 -4.17
N GLY A 370 20.08 -8.33 -5.07
CA GLY A 370 21.53 -8.24 -4.84
C GLY A 370 22.03 -6.81 -4.64
N SER A 371 21.16 -5.80 -4.72
CA SER A 371 21.54 -4.40 -4.57
C SER A 371 21.77 -4.03 -3.11
N ASN A 372 22.90 -3.40 -2.82
CA ASN A 372 23.28 -2.87 -1.52
C ASN A 372 23.09 -1.34 -1.42
N ASN A 373 22.27 -0.75 -2.30
CA ASN A 373 22.00 0.68 -2.25
C ASN A 373 21.39 1.08 -0.90
N VAL A 374 21.80 2.23 -0.39
CA VAL A 374 21.30 2.76 0.88
C VAL A 374 19.85 3.21 0.69
N GLY A 375 18.92 2.60 1.41
CA GLY A 375 17.57 3.12 1.63
C GLY A 375 17.52 4.10 2.80
N ALA A 376 16.43 4.84 2.94
CA ALA A 376 16.24 5.80 4.01
C ALA A 376 14.76 5.93 4.39
N LEU A 377 14.50 6.35 5.63
CA LEU A 377 13.19 6.73 6.14
C LEU A 377 13.16 8.24 6.35
N TYR A 378 12.03 8.88 6.06
CA TYR A 378 11.86 10.33 6.15
C TYR A 378 10.56 10.68 6.87
N GLY A 379 10.61 11.76 7.66
CA GLY A 379 9.46 12.53 8.10
C GLY A 379 9.66 13.98 7.68
N ILE A 380 8.93 14.45 6.67
CA ILE A 380 9.09 15.79 6.10
C ILE A 380 7.93 16.69 6.53
N TRP A 381 8.23 17.83 7.14
CA TRP A 381 7.23 18.83 7.48
C TRP A 381 6.97 19.77 6.32
N ASP A 382 5.80 19.59 5.71
CA ASP A 382 5.24 20.49 4.73
C ASP A 382 4.43 21.60 5.40
N ASN A 383 5.06 22.76 5.59
CA ASN A 383 4.42 23.98 6.11
C ASN A 383 3.94 24.93 4.99
N GLY A 384 3.78 24.46 3.76
CA GLY A 384 3.42 25.30 2.60
C GLY A 384 4.61 25.78 1.76
N ALA A 385 5.80 25.23 1.99
CA ALA A 385 7.00 25.51 1.19
C ALA A 385 7.76 24.23 0.88
N ALA A 386 8.26 24.10 -0.35
CA ALA A 386 9.09 22.96 -0.75
C ALA A 386 10.40 22.91 0.06
N VAL A 387 10.85 21.69 0.36
CA VAL A 387 12.12 21.36 1.04
C VAL A 387 13.20 20.97 0.02
N THR A 388 12.81 20.74 -1.23
CA THR A 388 13.65 20.26 -2.35
C THR A 388 15.03 20.91 -2.47
N THR A 389 15.16 22.24 -2.37
CA THR A 389 16.45 22.92 -2.52
C THR A 389 17.41 22.65 -1.37
N ALA A 390 16.92 22.67 -0.12
CA ALA A 390 17.77 22.41 1.05
C ALA A 390 18.01 20.90 1.26
N GLY A 391 17.04 20.07 0.86
CA GLY A 391 17.11 18.62 1.01
C GLY A 391 17.42 18.21 2.45
N ARG A 392 18.31 17.23 2.61
CA ARG A 392 18.72 16.70 3.92
C ARG A 392 19.37 17.73 4.84
N SER A 393 19.96 18.82 4.32
CA SER A 393 20.58 19.86 5.16
C SER A 393 19.58 20.59 6.06
N SER A 394 18.29 20.52 5.73
CA SER A 394 17.19 21.06 6.54
C SER A 394 16.58 20.04 7.51
N LEU A 395 17.06 18.79 7.51
CA LEU A 395 16.52 17.70 8.32
C LEU A 395 17.50 17.31 9.43
N VAL A 396 16.97 16.74 10.51
CA VAL A 396 17.79 16.16 11.58
C VAL A 396 17.99 14.67 11.31
N GLU A 397 19.25 14.24 11.28
CA GLU A 397 19.61 12.82 11.16
C GLU A 397 19.35 12.06 12.46
N GLN A 398 18.78 10.86 12.36
CA GLN A 398 18.93 9.82 13.37
C GLN A 398 19.76 8.66 12.83
N THR A 399 20.53 8.02 13.70
CA THR A 399 21.45 6.94 13.32
C THR A 399 21.06 5.63 13.99
N ILE A 400 21.34 4.52 13.31
CA ILE A 400 21.05 3.17 13.77
C ILE A 400 22.34 2.56 14.35
N SER A 401 22.25 1.92 15.52
CA SER A 401 23.36 1.16 16.10
C SER A 401 22.95 -0.22 16.58
N VAL A 402 23.92 -1.15 16.61
CA VAL A 402 23.72 -2.49 17.17
C VAL A 402 23.56 -2.40 18.69
N THR A 403 22.61 -3.16 19.22
CA THR A 403 22.45 -3.30 20.68
C THR A 403 23.60 -4.16 21.24
N ALA A 404 24.45 -3.60 22.10
CA ALA A 404 25.51 -4.36 22.75
C ALA A 404 24.92 -5.40 23.74
N GLY A 405 25.25 -6.67 23.58
CA GLY A 405 24.94 -7.73 24.55
C GLY A 405 23.53 -8.34 24.51
N SER A 406 22.69 -8.03 23.52
CA SER A 406 21.39 -8.68 23.31
C SER A 406 21.39 -9.61 22.08
N ALA A 407 20.57 -10.66 22.08
CA ALA A 407 20.31 -11.45 20.87
C ALA A 407 19.83 -10.51 19.74
N ALA A 408 20.33 -10.70 18.51
CA ALA A 408 20.23 -9.85 17.30
C ALA A 408 18.80 -9.55 16.79
N SER A 409 17.93 -9.05 17.68
CA SER A 409 16.50 -8.90 17.50
C SER A 409 16.01 -7.46 17.67
N SER A 410 16.90 -6.54 18.06
CA SER A 410 16.61 -5.11 18.18
C SER A 410 17.76 -4.22 17.71
N ARG A 411 17.42 -3.02 17.25
CA ARG A 411 18.36 -1.94 16.91
C ARG A 411 18.07 -0.70 17.75
N GLU A 412 19.14 -0.01 18.13
CA GLU A 412 19.05 1.29 18.79
C GLU A 412 19.00 2.42 17.77
N ILE A 413 18.26 3.46 18.09
CA ILE A 413 18.15 4.68 17.28
C ILE A 413 18.37 5.88 18.18
N THR A 414 19.14 6.86 17.71
CA THR A 414 19.37 8.12 18.43
C THR A 414 18.07 8.86 18.73
N ARG A 415 18.11 9.79 19.68
CA ARG A 415 16.97 10.65 20.07
C ARG A 415 17.32 12.12 19.86
N ASN A 416 17.92 12.46 18.72
CA ASN A 416 18.29 13.84 18.42
C ASN A 416 17.01 14.69 18.32
N PRO A 417 16.91 15.81 19.06
CA PRO A 417 15.71 16.64 19.03
C PRO A 417 15.55 17.35 17.68
N VAL A 418 14.31 17.55 17.24
CA VAL A 418 14.00 18.33 16.03
C VAL A 418 13.43 19.69 16.42
N ASN A 419 14.16 20.75 16.10
CA ASN A 419 13.67 22.11 16.28
C ASN A 419 12.96 22.60 15.01
N TYR A 420 11.63 22.56 15.01
CA TYR A 420 10.80 22.98 13.88
C TYR A 420 10.80 24.51 13.60
N LEU A 421 11.55 25.31 14.37
CA LEU A 421 11.83 26.70 13.99
C LEU A 421 12.92 26.80 12.91
N THR A 422 13.79 25.80 12.80
CA THR A 422 14.97 25.80 11.92
C THR A 422 15.06 24.58 11.01
N SER A 423 14.35 23.50 11.36
CA SER A 423 14.39 22.22 10.66
C SER A 423 13.04 21.89 10.04
N ARG A 424 13.07 21.08 8.98
CA ARG A 424 11.92 20.65 8.18
C ARG A 424 11.59 19.18 8.36
N GLY A 425 12.04 18.58 9.46
CA GLY A 425 11.77 17.19 9.82
C GLY A 425 13.04 16.41 10.11
N TRP A 426 13.01 15.12 9.78
CA TRP A 426 14.05 14.16 10.14
C TRP A 426 14.23 13.07 9.08
N TYR A 427 15.38 12.40 9.13
CA TYR A 427 15.64 11.22 8.30
C TYR A 427 16.49 10.17 9.04
N ILE A 428 16.42 8.93 8.56
CA ILE A 428 17.27 7.81 8.99
C ILE A 428 17.79 7.10 7.74
N ASP A 429 19.10 7.02 7.56
CA ASP A 429 19.67 6.10 6.59
C ASP A 429 19.59 4.67 7.12
N LEU A 430 19.11 3.73 6.31
CA LEU A 430 18.97 2.31 6.65
C LEU A 430 20.32 1.58 6.58
N VAL A 431 21.29 2.09 7.34
CA VAL A 431 22.66 1.58 7.45
C VAL A 431 23.03 1.51 8.92
N VAL A 432 23.26 0.30 9.41
CA VAL A 432 23.64 0.07 10.80
C VAL A 432 25.09 0.54 11.02
N ASP A 433 25.31 1.30 12.09
CA ASP A 433 26.60 1.90 12.48
C ASP A 433 27.27 2.72 11.36
N LYS A 434 26.47 3.18 10.38
CA LYS A 434 26.94 3.86 9.16
C LYS A 434 28.00 3.06 8.38
N GLN A 435 27.99 1.73 8.50
CA GLN A 435 28.95 0.84 7.84
C GLN A 435 28.24 -0.24 7.00
N ASP A 436 28.86 -0.62 5.87
CA ASP A 436 28.54 -1.81 5.07
C ASP A 436 27.03 -2.01 4.78
N PRO A 437 26.46 -1.19 3.86
CA PRO A 437 25.03 -1.22 3.59
C PRO A 437 24.57 -2.57 3.05
N LYS A 438 23.53 -3.14 3.68
CA LYS A 438 22.97 -4.45 3.31
C LYS A 438 21.79 -4.35 2.34
N GLY A 439 21.61 -3.19 1.71
CA GLY A 439 20.51 -2.98 0.77
C GLY A 439 19.13 -2.90 1.43
N GLU A 440 19.08 -2.60 2.73
CA GLU A 440 17.83 -2.42 3.46
C GLU A 440 17.01 -1.29 2.86
N ARG A 441 15.71 -1.55 2.68
CA ARG A 441 14.83 -0.67 1.93
C ARG A 441 13.40 -0.67 2.46
N PHE A 442 12.70 0.41 2.16
CA PHE A 442 11.31 0.60 2.50
C PHE A 442 10.42 0.46 1.25
N ILE A 443 9.56 -0.54 1.24
CA ILE A 443 8.58 -0.77 0.17
C ILE A 443 7.16 -1.02 0.71
N GLY A 444 6.98 -0.97 2.04
CA GLY A 444 5.68 -1.09 2.69
C GLY A 444 4.95 0.25 2.83
N THR A 445 3.90 0.27 3.62
CA THR A 445 3.11 1.47 3.93
C THR A 445 3.34 1.85 5.40
N PRO A 446 3.73 3.10 5.71
CA PRO A 446 3.89 3.50 7.09
C PRO A 446 2.53 3.57 7.79
N SER A 447 2.53 3.44 9.11
CA SER A 447 1.33 3.62 9.93
C SER A 447 1.62 4.54 11.10
N ILE A 448 0.70 5.44 11.45
CA ILE A 448 0.85 6.34 12.60
C ILE A 448 -0.14 5.95 13.68
N GLN A 449 0.38 5.78 14.90
CA GLN A 449 -0.46 5.48 16.05
C GLN A 449 0.19 5.99 17.33
N GLY A 450 -0.58 6.75 18.12
CA GLY A 450 -0.16 7.16 19.48
C GLY A 450 1.11 8.01 19.54
N GLY A 451 1.32 8.90 18.55
CA GLY A 451 2.52 9.74 18.46
C GLY A 451 3.75 9.03 17.89
N ARG A 452 3.59 7.77 17.45
CA ARG A 452 4.64 6.98 16.83
C ARG A 452 4.32 6.71 15.37
N VAL A 453 5.36 6.55 14.57
CA VAL A 453 5.27 6.10 13.19
C VAL A 453 5.98 4.76 13.06
N PHE A 454 5.33 3.84 12.37
CA PHE A 454 5.75 2.46 12.19
C PHE A 454 6.15 2.27 10.73
N PHE A 455 7.37 1.81 10.47
CA PHE A 455 7.87 1.50 9.12
C PHE A 455 8.29 0.03 9.06
N PRO A 456 7.62 -0.82 8.26
CA PRO A 456 8.16 -2.13 7.95
C PRO A 456 9.21 -1.98 6.83
N THR A 457 10.44 -2.40 7.10
CA THR A 457 11.56 -2.42 6.14
C THR A 457 11.99 -3.85 5.87
N TYR A 458 12.68 -4.03 4.76
CA TYR A 458 13.16 -5.34 4.32
C TYR A 458 14.62 -5.25 3.90
N VAL A 459 15.43 -6.17 4.42
CA VAL A 459 16.79 -6.44 3.97
C VAL A 459 16.71 -7.64 3.02
N PRO A 460 16.91 -7.46 1.70
CA PRO A 460 16.90 -8.59 0.79
C PRO A 460 18.02 -9.58 1.06
N GLY A 461 17.71 -10.87 0.92
CA GLY A 461 18.71 -11.92 0.84
C GLY A 461 18.77 -12.54 -0.55
N VAL A 462 19.87 -13.23 -0.85
CA VAL A 462 19.95 -14.08 -2.03
C VAL A 462 19.32 -15.44 -1.73
N SER A 463 18.48 -15.94 -2.64
CA SER A 463 17.87 -17.26 -2.46
C SER A 463 18.96 -18.34 -2.51
N VAL A 464 19.00 -19.21 -1.50
CA VAL A 464 19.87 -20.40 -1.49
C VAL A 464 18.97 -21.62 -1.41
N ASN A 465 19.11 -22.56 -2.35
CA ASN A 465 18.33 -23.81 -2.39
C ASN A 465 16.80 -23.62 -2.35
N CYS A 466 16.28 -22.69 -3.15
CA CYS A 466 14.84 -22.37 -3.22
C CYS A 466 14.22 -21.80 -1.92
N ASN A 467 15.01 -21.52 -0.88
CA ASN A 467 14.54 -20.72 0.24
C ASN A 467 14.71 -19.23 -0.11
N PRO A 468 13.62 -18.44 -0.10
CA PRO A 468 13.75 -16.99 -0.17
C PRO A 468 14.59 -16.54 1.03
N GLY A 469 15.54 -15.64 0.78
CA GLY A 469 16.37 -15.06 1.81
C GLY A 469 15.93 -13.63 2.08
N GLY A 470 16.05 -13.18 3.32
CA GLY A 470 15.82 -11.79 3.69
C GLY A 470 15.54 -11.63 5.18
N THR A 471 15.35 -10.40 5.62
CA THR A 471 14.98 -10.12 7.01
C THR A 471 14.13 -8.87 7.06
N ASN A 472 12.94 -8.98 7.67
CA ASN A 472 12.10 -7.83 7.96
C ASN A 472 12.48 -7.17 9.29
N TRP A 473 12.42 -5.85 9.29
CA TRP A 473 12.55 -5.02 10.48
C TRP A 473 11.33 -4.13 10.61
N LEU A 474 10.86 -3.95 11.83
CA LEU A 474 9.82 -2.99 12.17
C LEU A 474 10.45 -1.85 12.94
N TYR A 475 10.56 -0.69 12.29
CA TYR A 475 10.96 0.56 12.92
C TYR A 475 9.74 1.19 13.58
N ILE A 476 9.89 1.63 14.82
CA ILE A 476 8.84 2.26 15.62
C ILE A 476 9.46 3.53 16.21
N LEU A 477 9.17 4.63 15.56
CA LEU A 477 9.86 5.89 15.74
C LEU A 477 8.92 6.93 16.34
N ASP A 478 9.48 7.90 17.05
CA ASP A 478 8.72 9.08 17.44
C ASP A 478 8.35 9.84 16.17
N ALA A 479 7.07 10.11 15.96
CA ALA A 479 6.60 10.69 14.71
C ALA A 479 7.17 12.10 14.48
N THR A 480 7.51 12.83 15.54
CA THR A 480 8.01 14.21 15.45
C THR A 480 9.52 14.30 15.30
N THR A 481 10.28 13.29 15.73
CA THR A 481 11.76 13.36 15.74
C THR A 481 12.45 12.26 14.95
N GLY A 482 11.75 11.17 14.62
CA GLY A 482 12.35 9.97 14.05
C GLY A 482 13.17 9.18 15.06
N GLY A 483 13.28 9.64 16.30
CA GLY A 483 14.09 8.95 17.31
C GLY A 483 13.44 7.66 17.80
N ALA A 484 14.19 6.88 18.57
CA ALA A 484 13.66 5.68 19.22
C ALA A 484 12.35 5.96 19.98
N ALA A 485 11.29 5.18 19.77
CA ALA A 485 10.04 5.31 20.52
C ALA A 485 9.57 4.01 21.15
N VAL A 486 10.46 3.03 21.26
CA VAL A 486 10.18 1.73 21.88
C VAL A 486 10.93 1.60 23.19
N GLY A 487 10.33 0.86 24.11
CA GLY A 487 11.04 0.29 25.26
C GLY A 487 11.27 -1.20 25.03
N THR A 488 11.08 -2.00 26.08
CA THR A 488 11.07 -3.46 25.95
C THR A 488 9.75 -3.95 25.34
N VAL A 489 9.84 -4.81 24.34
CA VAL A 489 8.71 -5.48 23.69
C VAL A 489 8.67 -6.97 24.04
N THR A 490 7.50 -7.59 23.87
CA THR A 490 7.34 -9.05 23.95
C THR A 490 7.11 -9.58 22.55
N LEU A 491 7.96 -10.52 22.12
CA LEU A 491 7.83 -11.22 20.86
C LEU A 491 6.81 -12.36 21.00
N ALA A 492 6.32 -12.88 19.87
CA ALA A 492 5.36 -13.99 19.86
C ALA A 492 5.86 -15.26 20.58
N SER A 493 7.17 -15.48 20.63
CA SER A 493 7.78 -16.58 21.38
C SER A 493 7.70 -16.41 22.91
N GLY A 494 7.23 -15.26 23.41
CA GLY A 494 7.26 -14.88 24.83
C GLY A 494 8.57 -14.22 25.26
N SER A 495 9.62 -14.29 24.45
CA SER A 495 10.89 -13.62 24.70
C SER A 495 10.75 -12.10 24.71
N LYS A 496 11.61 -11.42 25.48
CA LYS A 496 11.69 -9.96 25.50
C LYS A 496 12.80 -9.47 24.58
N ALA A 497 12.57 -8.36 23.90
CA ALA A 497 13.57 -7.66 23.09
C ALA A 497 13.51 -6.15 23.36
N GLY A 498 14.63 -5.46 23.11
CA GLY A 498 14.73 -4.01 23.25
C GLY A 498 14.90 -3.46 24.69
N GLY A 499 14.99 -2.14 24.79
CA GLY A 499 15.31 -1.34 25.96
C GLY A 499 15.18 0.17 25.68
N THR A 500 15.84 1.02 26.46
CA THR A 500 15.66 2.49 26.43
C THR A 500 16.02 3.14 25.10
N GLY A 501 16.95 2.55 24.33
CA GLY A 501 17.38 3.07 23.02
C GLY A 501 16.66 2.45 21.82
N THR A 502 15.71 1.53 22.03
CA THR A 502 15.19 0.71 20.93
C THR A 502 14.29 1.50 20.00
N GLY A 503 14.62 1.43 18.70
CA GLY A 503 13.84 2.05 17.64
C GLY A 503 13.44 1.08 16.53
N ALA A 504 14.01 -0.13 16.48
CA ALA A 504 13.54 -1.18 15.57
C ALA A 504 13.66 -2.59 16.17
N ILE A 505 12.75 -3.48 15.75
CA ILE A 505 12.68 -4.88 16.15
C ILE A 505 12.71 -5.75 14.89
N ALA A 506 13.49 -6.83 14.89
CA ALA A 506 13.46 -7.82 13.83
C ALA A 506 12.16 -8.62 13.90
N THR A 507 11.37 -8.61 12.83
CA THR A 507 10.12 -9.41 12.74
C THR A 507 10.35 -10.74 12.01
N GLY A 508 11.51 -10.92 11.38
CA GLY A 508 11.87 -12.12 10.64
C GLY A 508 11.03 -12.34 9.38
N GLY A 509 11.02 -13.57 8.86
CA GLY A 509 10.33 -13.90 7.61
C GLY A 509 11.15 -13.62 6.36
N ASP A 510 10.79 -14.30 5.28
CA ASP A 510 11.60 -14.43 4.07
C ASP A 510 11.03 -13.62 2.90
N ALA A 511 9.87 -13.00 3.08
CA ALA A 511 9.22 -12.12 2.12
C ALA A 511 9.04 -10.72 2.72
N PRO A 512 9.07 -9.65 1.91
CA PRO A 512 8.91 -8.29 2.41
C PRO A 512 7.52 -8.04 3.02
N ASN A 513 7.49 -7.52 4.24
CA ASN A 513 6.26 -7.06 4.88
C ASN A 513 5.89 -5.66 4.37
N GLN A 514 4.75 -5.55 3.69
CA GLN A 514 4.33 -4.29 3.06
C GLN A 514 3.27 -3.51 3.86
N SER A 515 2.72 -4.10 4.92
CA SER A 515 1.65 -3.50 5.74
C SER A 515 1.82 -3.89 7.20
N ILE A 516 1.16 -3.15 8.09
CA ILE A 516 1.15 -3.42 9.53
C ILE A 516 -0.30 -3.38 10.02
N GLY A 517 -0.70 -4.36 10.83
CA GLY A 517 -1.93 -4.30 11.61
C GLY A 517 -1.62 -3.81 13.02
N ILE A 518 -2.38 -2.86 13.55
CA ILE A 518 -2.26 -2.44 14.95
C ILE A 518 -3.59 -2.65 15.63
N THR A 519 -3.59 -3.44 16.70
CA THR A 519 -4.78 -3.68 17.52
C THR A 519 -4.52 -3.27 18.96
N ARG A 520 -5.54 -2.71 19.60
CA ARG A 520 -5.51 -2.30 21.01
C ARG A 520 -6.56 -3.11 21.75
N PRO A 521 -6.25 -4.35 22.15
CA PRO A 521 -7.22 -5.16 22.87
C PRO A 521 -7.71 -4.38 24.09
N VAL A 522 -9.03 -4.37 24.28
CA VAL A 522 -9.62 -3.85 25.51
C VAL A 522 -9.28 -4.87 26.59
N PRO A 523 -8.57 -4.46 27.66
CA PRO A 523 -8.27 -5.39 28.75
C PRO A 523 -9.58 -5.96 29.28
N SER A 524 -9.60 -7.24 29.61
CA SER A 524 -10.67 -7.79 30.44
C SER A 524 -10.68 -7.01 31.76
N GLY A 525 -11.63 -6.08 31.91
CA GLY A 525 -11.73 -5.29 33.13
C GLY A 525 -12.05 -6.23 34.30
N PRO A 526 -11.44 -6.05 35.49
CA PRO A 526 -12.00 -6.68 36.68
C PRO A 526 -13.46 -6.21 36.81
N ALA A 527 -14.36 -7.09 37.25
CA ALA A 527 -15.70 -6.69 37.66
C ALA A 527 -15.57 -5.47 38.58
N PHE A 528 -16.36 -4.41 38.36
CA PHE A 528 -16.32 -3.20 39.17
C PHE A 528 -16.30 -3.56 40.68
N CYS A 529 -15.13 -3.49 41.30
CA CYS A 529 -14.94 -3.87 42.69
C CYS A 529 -14.04 -2.85 43.38
N THR A 530 -14.30 -2.62 44.66
CA THR A 530 -13.55 -1.66 45.47
C THR A 530 -12.13 -2.22 45.71
N PRO A 531 -11.06 -1.48 45.36
CA PRO A 531 -9.69 -1.93 45.64
C PRO A 531 -9.53 -2.31 47.12
N GLY A 532 -9.11 -3.54 47.40
CA GLY A 532 -8.95 -4.08 48.75
C GLY A 532 -10.15 -4.88 49.30
N ALA A 533 -11.27 -4.98 48.57
CA ALA A 533 -12.37 -5.87 48.94
C ALA A 533 -12.00 -7.36 48.74
N PRO A 534 -12.52 -8.29 49.57
CA PRO A 534 -12.35 -9.72 49.37
C PRO A 534 -12.84 -10.13 47.96
N GLY A 535 -11.97 -10.76 47.16
CA GLY A 535 -12.27 -11.13 45.77
C GLY A 535 -11.96 -10.06 44.71
N CYS A 536 -11.39 -8.91 45.10
CA CYS A 536 -10.98 -7.84 44.17
C CYS A 536 -9.44 -7.77 44.06
N PRO A 537 -8.81 -8.42 43.07
CA PRO A 537 -7.35 -8.38 42.91
C PRO A 537 -6.88 -6.96 42.54
N LEU A 538 -5.82 -6.48 43.20
CA LEU A 538 -5.09 -5.28 42.76
C LEU A 538 -4.51 -5.51 41.34
N PRO A 539 -4.25 -4.45 40.55
CA PRO A 539 -3.75 -4.63 39.19
C PRO A 539 -2.38 -5.33 39.17
N VAL A 540 -2.44 -6.63 38.84
CA VAL A 540 -1.45 -7.53 38.21
C VAL A 540 0.05 -7.28 38.47
N THR A 541 0.64 -8.21 39.24
CA THR A 541 2.09 -8.45 39.37
C THR A 541 2.80 -8.61 38.02
N PRO A 542 4.10 -8.25 37.87
CA PRO A 542 4.85 -8.47 36.64
C PRO A 542 4.78 -9.95 36.19
N GLY A 543 4.19 -10.22 35.02
CA GLY A 543 4.06 -11.58 34.46
C GLY A 543 2.67 -11.97 33.92
N ALA A 544 1.61 -11.21 34.21
CA ALA A 544 0.27 -11.52 33.71
C ALA A 544 0.12 -11.42 32.15
N PRO A 545 -0.77 -12.24 31.53
CA PRO A 545 -1.06 -12.24 30.08
C PRO A 545 -1.36 -10.86 29.46
N ALA A 546 -1.00 -10.64 28.19
CA ALA A 546 -1.08 -9.32 27.53
C ALA A 546 -2.50 -8.78 27.33
N ASP A 547 -3.51 -9.65 27.33
CA ASP A 547 -4.95 -9.38 27.26
C ASP A 547 -5.56 -8.93 28.62
N SER A 548 -4.81 -9.07 29.71
CA SER A 548 -5.19 -8.57 31.05
C SER A 548 -4.66 -7.15 31.34
N ARG A 549 -3.96 -6.52 30.38
CA ARG A 549 -3.33 -5.20 30.51
C ARG A 549 -3.65 -4.33 29.30
N CYS A 550 -3.51 -3.01 29.45
CA CYS A 550 -3.55 -2.12 28.28
C CYS A 550 -2.29 -2.35 27.46
N SER A 551 -2.47 -3.10 26.38
CA SER A 551 -1.43 -3.42 25.43
C SER A 551 -1.78 -2.85 24.06
N GLU A 552 -0.74 -2.67 23.25
CA GLU A 552 -0.82 -2.47 21.82
C GLU A 552 -0.16 -3.70 21.18
N VAL A 553 -0.91 -4.39 20.33
CA VAL A 553 -0.46 -5.59 19.62
C VAL A 553 -0.29 -5.21 18.16
N VAL A 554 0.96 -5.24 17.72
CA VAL A 554 1.35 -5.06 16.33
C VAL A 554 1.37 -6.43 15.68
N LEU A 555 0.59 -6.57 14.62
CA LEU A 555 0.42 -7.78 13.84
C LEU A 555 1.12 -7.62 12.49
N ASP A 556 1.81 -8.67 12.07
CA ASP A 556 2.16 -8.87 10.68
C ASP A 556 0.91 -9.41 9.95
N PRO A 557 0.32 -8.67 9.01
CA PRO A 557 -0.86 -9.14 8.28
C PRO A 557 -0.61 -10.41 7.46
N SER A 558 0.65 -10.66 7.09
CA SER A 558 1.07 -11.85 6.32
C SER A 558 1.26 -13.07 7.22
N ASP A 559 1.54 -12.86 8.51
CA ASP A 559 1.76 -13.92 9.49
C ASP A 559 1.36 -13.47 10.91
N PRO A 560 0.09 -13.67 11.31
CA PRO A 560 -0.40 -13.21 12.62
C PRO A 560 0.30 -13.92 13.79
N THR A 561 1.02 -15.02 13.56
CA THR A 561 1.79 -15.71 14.60
C THR A 561 3.04 -14.95 15.03
N LYS A 562 3.46 -13.91 14.28
CA LYS A 562 4.64 -13.09 14.57
C LYS A 562 4.32 -11.76 15.28
N SER A 563 3.22 -11.72 16.02
CA SER A 563 2.80 -10.52 16.73
C SER A 563 3.84 -9.98 17.71
N ILE A 564 3.95 -8.65 17.81
CA ILE A 564 4.72 -7.95 18.82
C ILE A 564 3.73 -7.25 19.75
N SER A 565 3.87 -7.44 21.05
CA SER A 565 3.07 -6.71 22.04
C SER A 565 3.93 -5.76 22.86
N MET A 566 3.41 -4.56 23.05
CA MET A 566 3.99 -3.53 23.92
C MET A 566 2.95 -2.99 24.88
N LEU A 567 3.39 -2.60 26.07
CA LEU A 567 2.52 -1.97 27.05
C LEU A 567 2.20 -0.54 26.62
N ARG A 568 0.95 -0.13 26.84
CA ARG A 568 0.50 1.24 26.69
C ARG A 568 -0.17 1.70 27.99
N ALA A 569 -0.22 3.01 28.21
CA ALA A 569 -0.96 3.55 29.33
C ALA A 569 -2.47 3.22 29.21
N CYS A 570 -3.07 2.83 30.33
CA CYS A 570 -4.50 2.58 30.43
C CYS A 570 -5.30 3.88 30.52
N GLY A 571 -6.40 3.97 29.77
CA GLY A 571 -7.35 5.09 29.86
C GLY A 571 -6.96 6.34 29.06
N ARG A 572 -7.66 7.46 29.36
CA ARG A 572 -7.58 8.75 28.64
C ARG A 572 -6.14 9.26 28.57
N GLN A 573 -5.64 9.49 27.35
CA GLN A 573 -4.33 10.09 27.10
C GLN A 573 -4.41 11.61 26.80
N SER A 574 -5.63 12.15 26.64
CA SER A 574 -5.89 13.58 26.47
C SER A 574 -7.29 13.93 26.96
N TRP A 575 -7.45 15.14 27.49
CA TRP A 575 -8.70 15.67 28.04
C TRP A 575 -9.71 16.12 26.97
N ARG A 576 -9.32 16.18 25.68
CA ARG A 576 -10.15 16.71 24.58
C ARG A 576 -10.94 15.67 23.78
N GLN A 577 -10.88 14.38 24.10
CA GLN A 577 -11.80 13.40 23.53
C GLN A 577 -13.13 13.47 24.30
N LEU A 578 -14.04 14.33 23.85
CA LEU A 578 -15.43 14.36 24.32
C LEU A 578 -16.41 14.27 23.15
N ARG A 579 -17.29 13.26 23.32
CA ARG A 579 -18.55 12.90 22.64
C ARG A 579 -18.49 12.41 21.20
#